data_AF-A0A962FH08-F1
#
_entry.id   AF-A0A962FH08-F1
#
_cell.length_a   1.000
_cell.length_b   1.000
_cell.length_c   1.000
_cell.angle_alpha   90.00
_cell.angle_beta   90.00
_cell.angle_gamma   90.00
#
_symmetry.space_group_name_H-M   'P 1'
#
loop_
_entity.id
_entity.type
_entity.pdbx_description
1 polymer ?
#
loop_
_entity_poly.entity_id
_entity_poly.type
_entity_poly.pdbx_seq_one_letter_code
_entity_poly.pdbx_strand_id
1 'polypeptide(L)'
;YVAGDSAGGGLTLALLLNLRDRGLPLPDAAIAFSPWTDLAITGGTMKSNAKRDPLLVSDGIETIADAYLGAADARNPLASPLYGDYAGLPPILFSVGDTEILLDDSLRAAERAKEAGVVTKTCVVHDMPHVFVFANRWTPEARRAMDEAADFLHQAGPTPA
;
A
#
# COMPACT_ATOMS: atom_id res chain seq x y z
N TYR A 1 -0.49 15.34 3.96
CA TYR A 1 -0.51 13.97 3.43
C TYR A 1 0.63 13.14 3.99
N VAL A 2 0.56 11.82 3.88
CA VAL A 2 1.63 10.85 4.22
C VAL A 2 1.76 9.83 3.10
N ALA A 3 2.96 9.34 2.81
CA ALA A 3 3.16 8.33 1.77
C ALA A 3 4.31 7.39 2.13
N GLY A 4 4.25 6.17 1.59
CA GLY A 4 5.32 5.19 1.72
C GLY A 4 5.19 4.06 0.71
N ASP A 5 6.28 3.33 0.52
CA ASP A 5 6.39 2.21 -0.40
C ASP A 5 6.67 0.89 0.31
N SER A 6 6.23 -0.24 -0.26
CA SER A 6 6.53 -1.58 0.28
C SER A 6 6.12 -1.70 1.77
N ALA A 7 7.05 -2.08 2.64
CA ALA A 7 6.86 -2.06 4.10
C ALA A 7 6.49 -0.66 4.63
N GLY A 8 7.03 0.41 4.06
CA GLY A 8 6.65 1.80 4.35
C GLY A 8 5.23 2.15 3.88
N GLY A 9 4.73 1.49 2.83
CA GLY A 9 3.33 1.57 2.40
C GLY A 9 2.40 0.91 3.42
N GLY A 10 2.78 -0.27 3.92
CA GLY A 10 2.12 -0.90 5.07
C GLY A 10 2.14 -0.02 6.32
N LEU A 11 3.31 0.52 6.68
CA LEU A 11 3.47 1.42 7.82
C LEU A 11 2.65 2.70 7.68
N THR A 12 2.50 3.22 6.46
CA THR A 12 1.63 4.37 6.18
C THR A 12 0.19 4.06 6.60
N LEU A 13 -0.35 2.92 6.21
CA LEU A 13 -1.70 2.51 6.59
C LEU A 13 -1.81 2.25 8.10
N ALA A 14 -0.84 1.55 8.69
CA ALA A 14 -0.79 1.31 10.14
C ALA A 14 -0.73 2.61 10.96
N LEU A 15 -0.01 3.62 10.48
CA LEU A 15 0.02 4.95 11.09
C LEU A 15 -1.36 5.59 11.07
N LEU A 16 -2.08 5.54 9.94
CA LEU A 16 -3.43 6.10 9.84
C LEU A 16 -4.40 5.43 10.81
N LEU A 17 -4.36 4.08 10.89
CA LEU A 17 -5.13 3.30 11.85
C LEU A 17 -4.85 3.78 13.28
N ASN A 18 -3.58 3.84 13.66
CA ASN A 18 -3.15 4.25 15.00
C ASN A 18 -3.51 5.70 15.33
N LEU A 19 -3.43 6.63 14.37
CA LEU A 19 -3.83 8.03 14.57
C LEU A 19 -5.34 8.13 14.83
N ARG A 20 -6.15 7.49 13.98
CA ARG A 20 -7.61 7.48 14.14
C ARG A 20 -8.01 6.86 15.47
N ASP A 21 -7.48 5.68 15.80
CA ASP A 21 -7.87 4.95 17.02
C ASP A 21 -7.52 5.73 18.30
N ARG A 22 -6.52 6.62 18.22
CA ARG A 22 -6.12 7.51 19.31
C ARG A 22 -6.80 8.88 19.28
N GLY A 23 -7.72 9.12 18.34
CA GLY A 23 -8.40 10.41 18.17
C GLY A 23 -7.46 11.56 17.81
N LEU A 24 -6.33 11.26 17.18
CA LEU A 24 -5.35 12.27 16.75
C LEU A 24 -5.69 12.80 15.35
N PRO A 25 -5.24 14.03 15.01
CA PRO A 25 -5.45 14.57 13.67
C PRO A 25 -4.91 13.64 12.57
N LEU A 26 -5.74 13.38 11.56
CA LEU A 26 -5.37 12.63 10.37
C LEU A 26 -4.79 13.57 9.29
N PRO A 27 -3.87 13.08 8.45
CA PRO A 27 -3.43 13.83 7.26
C PRO A 27 -4.58 13.93 6.24
N ASP A 28 -4.52 14.92 5.34
CA ASP A 28 -5.58 15.13 4.33
C ASP A 28 -5.72 13.99 3.32
N ALA A 29 -4.66 13.21 3.11
CA ALA A 29 -4.60 12.09 2.18
C ALA A 29 -3.41 11.19 2.46
N ALA A 30 -3.45 9.97 1.93
CA ALA A 30 -2.33 9.06 1.93
C ALA A 30 -2.07 8.38 0.58
N ILE A 31 -0.82 7.98 0.35
CA ILE A 31 -0.43 7.15 -0.79
C ILE A 31 0.34 5.93 -0.31
N ALA A 32 -0.06 4.75 -0.81
CA ALA A 32 0.60 3.49 -0.55
C ALA A 32 1.10 2.92 -1.89
N PHE A 33 2.42 2.97 -2.09
CA PHE A 33 3.08 2.39 -3.28
C PHE A 33 3.48 0.95 -3.00
N SER A 34 3.05 0.01 -3.82
CA SER A 34 3.37 -1.41 -3.70
C SER A 34 3.27 -1.94 -2.25
N PRO A 35 2.24 -1.58 -1.46
CA PRO A 35 2.29 -1.77 -0.01
C PRO A 35 2.28 -3.24 0.40
N TRP A 36 3.13 -3.58 1.37
CA TRP A 36 3.05 -4.86 2.07
C TRP A 36 2.10 -4.71 3.25
N THR A 37 0.96 -5.39 3.21
CA THR A 37 -0.15 -5.18 4.16
C THR A 37 -0.56 -6.44 4.92
N ASP A 38 -0.05 -7.61 4.50
CA ASP A 38 -0.39 -8.92 5.02
C ASP A 38 0.86 -9.75 5.35
N LEU A 39 1.33 -9.65 6.59
CA LEU A 39 2.43 -10.47 7.09
C LEU A 39 2.02 -11.93 7.37
N ALA A 40 0.72 -12.27 7.27
CA ALA A 40 0.27 -13.66 7.25
C ALA A 40 0.36 -14.29 5.85
N ILE A 41 0.82 -13.53 4.84
CA ILE A 41 1.20 -13.99 3.51
C ILE A 41 0.07 -14.79 2.85
N THR A 42 -1.15 -14.23 2.87
CA THR A 42 -2.35 -14.91 2.37
C THR A 42 -2.74 -14.51 0.94
N GLY A 43 -2.05 -13.53 0.34
CA GLY A 43 -2.25 -13.13 -1.06
C GLY A 43 -1.90 -14.25 -2.05
N GLY A 44 -2.78 -14.52 -3.00
CA GLY A 44 -2.56 -15.51 -4.06
C GLY A 44 -1.44 -15.09 -5.03
N THR A 45 -1.26 -13.80 -5.26
CA THR A 45 -0.18 -13.24 -6.10
C THR A 45 1.21 -13.55 -5.55
N MET A 46 1.35 -13.84 -4.26
CA MET A 46 2.60 -14.34 -3.69
C MET A 46 3.12 -15.58 -4.41
N LYS A 47 2.21 -16.42 -4.92
CA LYS A 47 2.53 -17.64 -5.67
C LYS A 47 2.41 -17.42 -7.18
N SER A 48 1.32 -16.81 -7.66
CA SER A 48 1.08 -16.69 -9.09
C SER A 48 2.04 -15.72 -9.79
N ASN A 49 2.55 -14.71 -9.07
CA ASN A 49 3.52 -13.74 -9.56
C ASN A 49 4.97 -14.03 -9.12
N ALA A 50 5.23 -15.14 -8.43
CA ALA A 50 6.56 -15.46 -7.86
C ALA A 50 7.72 -15.42 -8.89
N LYS A 51 7.45 -15.66 -10.17
CA LYS A 51 8.44 -15.62 -11.27
C LYS A 51 8.31 -14.40 -12.16
N ARG A 52 7.38 -13.50 -11.86
CA ARG A 52 7.06 -12.30 -12.65
C ARG A 52 7.64 -11.04 -12.05
N ASP A 53 7.83 -11.00 -10.73
CA ASP A 53 8.48 -9.89 -10.05
C ASP A 53 10.02 -10.06 -10.07
N PRO A 54 10.77 -9.19 -10.76
CA PRO A 54 12.22 -9.28 -10.84
C PRO A 54 12.94 -8.64 -9.64
N LEU A 55 12.23 -7.90 -8.78
CA LEU A 55 12.83 -7.13 -7.68
C LEU A 55 12.50 -7.70 -6.31
N LEU A 56 11.25 -8.09 -6.07
CA LEU A 56 10.83 -8.72 -4.83
C LEU A 56 10.56 -10.20 -5.05
N VAL A 57 11.41 -11.04 -4.48
CA VAL A 57 11.26 -12.50 -4.54
C VAL A 57 10.40 -12.99 -3.39
N SER A 58 9.51 -13.95 -3.66
CA SER A 58 8.69 -14.57 -2.60
C SER A 58 9.51 -15.51 -1.71
N ASP A 59 10.61 -16.06 -2.22
CA ASP A 59 11.53 -16.89 -1.45
C ASP A 59 12.16 -16.09 -0.30
N GLY A 60 11.88 -16.51 0.94
CA GLY A 60 12.41 -15.88 2.15
C GLY A 60 11.60 -14.70 2.68
N ILE A 61 10.46 -14.35 2.07
CA ILE A 61 9.59 -13.28 2.57
C ILE A 61 9.01 -13.60 3.96
N GLU A 62 8.76 -14.88 4.25
CA GLU A 62 8.37 -15.39 5.57
C GLU A 62 9.43 -15.03 6.64
N THR A 63 10.72 -15.21 6.33
CA THR A 63 11.82 -14.86 7.24
C THR A 63 11.85 -13.36 7.56
N ILE A 64 11.52 -12.51 6.58
CA ILE A 64 11.45 -11.06 6.78
C ILE A 64 10.24 -10.71 7.69
N ALA A 65 9.10 -11.34 7.45
CA ALA A 65 7.89 -11.15 8.27
C ALA A 65 8.15 -11.59 9.72
N ASP A 66 8.75 -12.77 9.92
CA ASP A 66 9.10 -13.31 11.24
C ASP A 66 10.06 -12.40 12.00
N ALA A 67 11.08 -11.87 11.31
CA ALA A 67 12.05 -10.95 11.91
C ALA A 67 11.41 -9.64 12.39
N TYR A 68 10.38 -9.14 11.69
CA TYR A 68 9.65 -7.94 12.08
C TYR A 68 8.61 -8.22 13.18
N LEU A 69 7.88 -9.33 13.09
CA LEU A 69 6.81 -9.69 14.03
C LEU A 69 7.34 -10.12 15.40
N GLY A 70 8.47 -10.84 15.43
CA GLY A 70 8.94 -11.51 16.65
C GLY A 70 7.88 -12.46 17.18
N ALA A 71 7.27 -12.13 18.33
CA ALA A 71 6.18 -12.92 18.93
C ALA A 71 4.77 -12.35 18.66
N ALA A 72 4.66 -11.27 17.88
CA ALA A 72 3.37 -10.66 17.56
C ALA A 72 2.56 -11.53 16.58
N ASP A 73 1.23 -11.44 16.68
CA ASP A 73 0.33 -12.05 15.70
C ASP A 73 0.53 -11.39 14.33
N ALA A 74 0.75 -12.22 13.29
CA ALA A 74 0.85 -11.79 11.91
C ALA A 74 -0.41 -11.06 11.40
N ARG A 75 -1.55 -11.20 12.08
CA ARG A 75 -2.80 -10.49 11.79
C ARG A 75 -3.05 -9.27 12.66
N ASN A 76 -2.08 -8.84 13.48
CA ASN A 76 -2.17 -7.60 14.22
C ASN A 76 -2.35 -6.41 13.24
N PRO A 77 -3.43 -5.61 13.33
CA PRO A 77 -3.69 -4.50 12.41
C PRO A 77 -2.58 -3.44 12.30
N LEU A 78 -1.75 -3.28 13.33
CA LEU A 78 -0.64 -2.32 13.30
C LEU A 78 0.63 -2.88 12.64
N ALA A 79 0.69 -4.20 12.41
CA ALA A 79 1.75 -4.85 11.65
C ALA A 79 1.27 -5.23 10.23
N SER A 80 0.03 -5.70 10.13
CA SER A 80 -0.68 -6.10 8.91
C SER A 80 -1.96 -5.28 8.76
N PRO A 81 -1.88 -4.05 8.21
CA PRO A 81 -3.01 -3.14 8.10
C PRO A 81 -4.20 -3.69 7.29
N LEU A 82 -4.00 -4.74 6.48
CA LEU A 82 -5.10 -5.46 5.82
C LEU A 82 -6.21 -5.92 6.78
N TYR A 83 -5.86 -6.21 8.03
CA TYR A 83 -6.79 -6.67 9.06
C TYR A 83 -7.38 -5.54 9.91
N GLY A 84 -7.01 -4.28 9.64
CA GLY A 84 -7.56 -3.11 10.33
C GLY A 84 -8.96 -2.73 9.86
N ASP A 85 -9.67 -1.99 10.71
CA ASP A 85 -10.85 -1.23 10.30
C ASP A 85 -10.37 0.01 9.53
N TYR A 86 -10.93 0.32 8.36
CA TYR A 86 -10.55 1.51 7.57
C TYR A 86 -11.55 2.67 7.73
N ALA A 87 -12.64 2.50 8.48
CA ALA A 87 -13.65 3.54 8.63
C ALA A 87 -13.02 4.82 9.22
N GLY A 88 -13.39 5.97 8.66
CA GLY A 88 -12.90 7.28 9.11
C GLY A 88 -11.44 7.60 8.75
N LEU A 89 -10.76 6.77 7.94
CA LEU A 89 -9.46 7.13 7.37
C LEU A 89 -9.58 8.19 6.26
N PRO A 90 -8.52 8.97 5.99
CA PRO A 90 -8.54 9.96 4.90
C PRO A 90 -8.51 9.27 3.54
N PRO A 91 -8.74 10.00 2.42
CA PRO A 91 -8.56 9.47 1.07
C PRO A 91 -7.22 8.75 0.88
N ILE A 92 -7.24 7.57 0.24
CA ILE A 92 -6.05 6.74 0.02
C ILE A 92 -5.90 6.39 -1.46
N LEU A 93 -4.69 6.57 -2.00
CA LEU A 93 -4.30 6.03 -3.29
C LEU A 93 -3.40 4.81 -3.09
N PHE A 94 -3.74 3.71 -3.75
CA PHE A 94 -2.92 2.51 -3.86
C PHE A 94 -2.34 2.43 -5.27
N SER A 95 -1.02 2.31 -5.43
CA SER A 95 -0.37 2.15 -6.73
C SER A 95 0.54 0.94 -6.71
N VAL A 96 0.37 0.03 -7.66
CA VAL A 96 1.06 -1.28 -7.68
C VAL A 96 1.23 -1.78 -9.11
N GLY A 97 2.30 -2.50 -9.39
CA GLY A 97 2.51 -3.22 -10.64
C GLY A 97 1.77 -4.55 -10.70
N ASP A 98 1.26 -4.94 -11.87
CA ASP A 98 0.51 -6.20 -12.04
C ASP A 98 1.40 -7.47 -12.03
N THR A 99 2.72 -7.30 -12.09
CA THR A 99 3.70 -8.39 -11.96
C THR A 99 4.16 -8.61 -10.53
N GLU A 100 3.78 -7.75 -9.60
CA GLU A 100 4.25 -7.80 -8.22
C GLU A 100 3.67 -8.99 -7.44
N ILE A 101 4.47 -9.56 -6.54
CA ILE A 101 3.94 -10.55 -5.59
C ILE A 101 2.96 -9.92 -4.58
N LEU A 102 3.08 -8.60 -4.32
CA LEU A 102 2.22 -7.80 -3.43
C LEU A 102 1.00 -7.16 -4.12
N LEU A 103 0.66 -7.60 -5.34
CA LEU A 103 -0.53 -7.14 -6.04
C LEU A 103 -1.80 -7.38 -5.20
N ASP A 104 -1.99 -8.60 -4.68
CA ASP A 104 -3.17 -8.91 -3.87
C ASP A 104 -3.20 -8.13 -2.55
N ASP A 105 -2.07 -7.87 -1.91
CA ASP A 105 -1.99 -7.01 -0.72
C ASP A 105 -2.60 -5.63 -1.01
N SER A 106 -2.16 -5.02 -2.12
CA SER A 106 -2.63 -3.70 -2.55
C SER A 106 -4.12 -3.71 -2.89
N LEU A 107 -4.59 -4.70 -3.67
CA LEU A 107 -5.99 -4.79 -4.10
C LEU A 107 -6.94 -5.08 -2.94
N ARG A 108 -6.56 -5.99 -2.03
CA ARG A 108 -7.38 -6.35 -0.88
C ARG A 108 -7.45 -5.20 0.13
N ALA A 109 -6.34 -4.51 0.41
CA ALA A 109 -6.35 -3.33 1.26
C ALA A 109 -7.19 -2.19 0.66
N ALA A 110 -7.11 -1.98 -0.65
CA ALA A 110 -7.94 -0.99 -1.34
C ALA A 110 -9.43 -1.31 -1.27
N GLU A 111 -9.83 -2.57 -1.48
CA GLU A 111 -11.24 -2.96 -1.36
C GLU A 111 -11.74 -2.79 0.08
N ARG A 112 -10.92 -3.11 1.08
CA ARG A 112 -11.26 -2.90 2.51
C ARG A 112 -11.47 -1.43 2.83
N ALA A 113 -10.62 -0.55 2.31
CA ALA A 113 -10.78 0.89 2.45
C ALA A 113 -12.09 1.37 1.82
N LYS A 114 -12.37 0.93 0.59
CA LYS A 114 -13.57 1.27 -0.16
C LYS A 114 -14.85 0.75 0.52
N GLU A 115 -14.86 -0.48 1.00
CA GLU A 115 -15.98 -1.07 1.76
C GLU A 115 -16.27 -0.30 3.05
N ALA A 116 -15.23 0.26 3.69
CA ALA A 116 -15.35 1.11 4.87
C ALA A 116 -15.76 2.57 4.56
N GLY A 117 -16.05 2.90 3.29
CA GLY A 117 -16.48 4.24 2.86
C GLY A 117 -15.34 5.24 2.66
N VAL A 118 -14.08 4.80 2.62
CA VAL A 118 -12.93 5.68 2.35
C VAL A 118 -12.85 5.98 0.85
N VAL A 119 -12.63 7.25 0.51
CA VAL A 119 -12.33 7.65 -0.89
C VAL A 119 -11.04 6.95 -1.31
N THR A 120 -11.17 5.98 -2.21
CA THR A 120 -10.06 5.09 -2.57
C THR A 120 -9.83 5.13 -4.07
N LYS A 121 -8.57 5.34 -4.48
CA LYS A 121 -8.12 5.18 -5.87
C LYS A 121 -7.11 4.04 -5.95
N THR A 122 -7.27 3.16 -6.93
CA THR A 122 -6.32 2.08 -7.20
C THR A 122 -5.74 2.26 -8.60
N CYS A 123 -4.41 2.29 -8.70
CA CYS A 123 -3.67 2.37 -9.95
C CYS A 123 -2.84 1.10 -10.11
N VAL A 124 -3.32 0.16 -10.93
CA VAL A 124 -2.59 -1.06 -11.29
C VAL A 124 -1.86 -0.81 -12.60
N VAL A 125 -0.53 -0.90 -12.59
CA VAL A 125 0.30 -0.58 -13.75
C VAL A 125 0.85 -1.85 -14.38
N HIS A 126 0.55 -2.01 -15.66
CA HIS A 126 0.92 -3.21 -16.42
C HIS A 126 2.42 -3.37 -16.59
N ASP A 127 2.92 -4.60 -16.42
CA ASP A 127 4.31 -5.03 -16.62
C ASP A 127 5.33 -4.24 -15.79
N MET A 128 4.90 -3.70 -14.64
CA MET A 128 5.76 -2.97 -13.72
C MET A 128 6.16 -3.82 -12.50
N PRO A 129 7.44 -3.76 -12.07
CA PRO A 129 7.95 -4.51 -10.92
C PRO A 129 7.70 -3.81 -9.59
N HIS A 130 8.12 -4.44 -8.49
CA HIS A 130 8.01 -3.88 -7.14
C HIS A 130 8.61 -2.47 -7.02
N VAL A 131 7.82 -1.52 -6.49
CA VAL A 131 8.21 -0.10 -6.30
C VAL A 131 8.73 0.56 -7.59
N PHE A 132 8.12 0.24 -8.73
CA PHE A 132 8.50 0.80 -10.04
C PHE A 132 8.51 2.34 -10.07
N VAL A 133 7.77 3.02 -9.18
CA VAL A 133 7.67 4.48 -9.10
C VAL A 133 9.01 5.19 -8.87
N PHE A 134 10.01 4.51 -8.29
CA PHE A 134 11.38 5.06 -8.21
C PHE A 134 12.03 5.23 -9.58
N ALA A 135 11.54 4.53 -10.59
CA ALA A 135 12.01 4.67 -11.96
C ALA A 135 11.35 5.84 -12.73
N ASN A 136 10.67 6.78 -12.08
CA ASN A 136 9.93 7.87 -12.74
C ASN A 136 10.77 8.76 -13.68
N ARG A 137 12.10 8.77 -13.50
CA ARG A 137 13.01 9.47 -14.40
C ARG A 137 13.35 8.69 -15.66
N TRP A 138 13.20 7.36 -15.64
CA TRP A 138 13.64 6.46 -16.68
C TRP A 138 12.49 5.82 -17.46
N THR A 139 11.32 5.61 -16.85
CA THR A 139 10.17 4.99 -17.53
C THR A 139 8.93 5.91 -17.54
N PRO A 140 8.17 5.94 -18.66
CA PRO A 140 6.93 6.71 -18.73
C PRO A 140 5.82 6.15 -17.83
N GLU A 141 5.81 4.85 -17.54
CA GLU A 141 4.88 4.20 -16.60
C GLU A 141 5.06 4.73 -15.18
N ALA A 142 6.30 4.72 -14.68
CA ALA A 142 6.61 5.22 -13.34
C ALA A 142 6.34 6.73 -13.21
N ARG A 143 6.61 7.50 -14.27
CA ARG A 143 6.28 8.92 -14.31
C ARG A 143 4.78 9.14 -14.20
N ARG A 144 3.98 8.44 -15.01
CA ARG A 144 2.51 8.54 -14.98
C ARG A 144 1.96 8.18 -13.60
N ALA A 145 2.46 7.12 -12.97
CA ALA A 145 2.02 6.74 -11.62
C ALA A 145 2.33 7.82 -10.56
N MET A 146 3.48 8.49 -10.68
CA MET A 146 3.84 9.62 -9.81
C MET A 146 2.98 10.87 -10.10
N ASP A 147 2.70 11.16 -11.37
CA ASP A 147 1.81 12.27 -11.76
C ASP A 147 0.39 12.03 -11.23
N GLU A 148 -0.12 10.81 -11.35
CA GLU A 148 -1.41 10.41 -10.78
C GLU A 148 -1.46 10.53 -9.25
N ALA A 149 -0.36 10.22 -8.58
CA ALA A 149 -0.23 10.38 -7.14
C ALA A 149 -0.24 11.86 -6.75
N ALA A 150 0.46 12.73 -7.49
CA ALA A 150 0.44 14.16 -7.27
C ALA A 150 -0.95 14.76 -7.50
N ASP A 151 -1.63 14.37 -8.59
CA ASP A 151 -2.99 14.81 -8.89
C ASP A 151 -3.99 14.40 -7.79
N PHE A 152 -3.85 13.17 -7.28
CA PHE A 152 -4.67 12.71 -6.16
C PHE A 152 -4.48 13.57 -4.91
N LEU A 153 -3.23 13.91 -4.56
CA LEU A 153 -2.94 14.77 -3.42
C LEU A 153 -3.49 16.19 -3.61
N HIS A 154 -3.42 16.74 -4.82
CA HIS A 154 -3.99 18.06 -5.13
C HIS A 154 -5.52 18.08 -5.01
N GLN A 155 -6.19 16.99 -5.38
CA GLN A 155 -7.65 16.86 -5.26
C GLN A 155 -8.11 16.65 -3.82
N ALA A 156 -7.28 16.01 -2.99
CA ALA A 156 -7.61 15.72 -1.59
C ALA A 156 -7.23 16.85 -0.61
N GLY A 157 -6.29 17.74 -0.99
CA GLY A 157 -5.98 18.93 -0.21
C GLY A 157 -7.15 19.93 -0.15
N PRO A 158 -7.16 20.86 0.81
CA PRO A 158 -8.13 21.95 0.79
C PRO A 158 -8.05 22.67 -0.56
N THR A 159 -9.19 22.88 -1.21
CA THR A 159 -9.28 23.72 -2.41
C THR A 159 -8.53 25.03 -2.12
N PRO A 160 -7.60 25.48 -2.99
CA PRO A 160 -6.96 26.77 -2.80
C PRO A 160 -8.04 27.84 -2.63
N ALA A 161 -7.95 28.62 -1.56
CA ALA A 161 -8.82 29.76 -1.31
C ALA A 161 -8.67 30.83 -2.40
#